data_AF-A0A4W5RCE0-F1
#
_entry.id   AF-A0A4W5RCE0-F1
#
_cell.length_a   1.000
_cell.length_b   1.000
_cell.length_c   1.000
_cell.angle_alpha   90.00
_cell.angle_beta   90.00
_cell.angle_gamma   90.00
#
_symmetry.space_group_name_H-M   'P 1'
#
loop_
_entity.id
_entity.type
_entity.pdbx_description
1 polymer ?
#
loop_
_entity_poly.entity_id
_entity_poly.type
_entity_poly.pdbx_seq_one_letter_code
_entity_poly.pdbx_strand_id
1 'polypeptide(L)'
;MKHAKQQKVILSSVKYREDYEKFKSLYSLPKSLEDDPQTLRCLKAGQMGLDRLYKADYEKTKAKNHIPPDMLDVLSARQTQNHVSEIGYRKYLHQWICMPDMQVYAQARKVNEQLSDVSRPNFEYFNK
;
A
#
# COMPACT_ATOMS: atom_id res chain seq x y z
N MET A 1 7.87 -38.52 -68.46
CA MET A 1 8.20 -39.36 -67.28
C MET A 1 8.26 -38.62 -65.94
N LYS A 2 8.50 -37.29 -65.86
CA LYS A 2 8.56 -36.58 -64.55
C LYS A 2 7.21 -36.51 -63.81
N HIS A 3 6.12 -36.33 -64.54
CA HIS A 3 4.78 -36.17 -63.98
C HIS A 3 4.27 -37.43 -63.24
N ALA A 4 4.41 -38.61 -63.85
CA ALA A 4 4.04 -39.88 -63.22
C ALA A 4 4.85 -40.17 -61.93
N LYS A 5 6.14 -39.78 -61.92
CA LYS A 5 6.98 -39.89 -60.72
C LYS A 5 6.49 -38.98 -59.59
N GLN A 6 6.09 -37.75 -59.91
CA GLN A 6 5.53 -36.81 -58.93
C GLN A 6 4.19 -37.29 -58.36
N GLN A 7 3.30 -37.82 -59.21
CA GLN A 7 2.02 -38.38 -58.74
C GLN A 7 2.24 -39.54 -57.76
N LYS A 8 3.23 -40.41 -58.00
CA LYS A 8 3.59 -41.49 -57.07
C LYS A 8 4.06 -40.96 -55.71
N VAL A 9 4.80 -39.84 -55.68
CA VAL A 9 5.24 -39.22 -54.42
C VAL A 9 4.07 -38.59 -53.67
N ILE A 10 3.17 -37.90 -54.38
CA ILE A 10 1.99 -37.25 -53.78
C ILE A 10 1.05 -38.28 -53.16
N LEU A 11 0.85 -39.42 -53.82
CA LEU A 11 0.01 -40.52 -53.34
C LEU A 11 0.68 -41.39 -52.27
N SER A 12 1.94 -41.11 -51.93
CA SER A 12 2.65 -41.87 -50.90
C SER A 12 2.16 -41.50 -49.50
N SER A 13 1.97 -42.51 -48.65
CA SER A 13 1.56 -42.32 -47.25
C SER A 13 2.57 -41.49 -46.44
N VAL A 14 3.85 -41.57 -46.80
CA VAL A 14 4.93 -40.79 -46.19
C VAL A 14 4.72 -39.30 -46.45
N LYS A 15 4.45 -38.92 -47.71
CA LYS A 15 4.20 -37.53 -48.08
C LYS A 15 2.97 -36.96 -47.37
N TYR A 16 1.91 -37.76 -47.27
CA TYR A 16 0.70 -37.40 -46.52
C TYR A 16 1.00 -37.09 -45.05
N ARG A 17 1.79 -37.95 -44.39
CA ARG A 17 2.11 -37.78 -42.96
C ARG A 17 3.02 -36.57 -42.72
N GLU A 18 4.01 -36.33 -43.58
CA GLU A 18 4.83 -35.12 -43.51
C GLU A 18 4.00 -33.84 -43.63
N ASP A 19 3.07 -33.81 -44.58
CA ASP A 19 2.24 -32.63 -44.79
C ASP A 19 1.28 -32.46 -43.60
N TYR A 20 0.69 -33.54 -43.08
CA TYR A 20 -0.10 -33.51 -41.84
C TYR A 20 0.70 -32.94 -40.66
N GLU A 21 1.92 -33.40 -40.40
CA GLU A 21 2.75 -32.92 -39.29
C GLU A 21 3.11 -31.42 -39.45
N LYS A 22 3.35 -30.96 -40.68
CA LYS A 22 3.56 -29.53 -40.98
C LYS A 22 2.33 -28.70 -40.64
N PHE A 23 1.15 -29.12 -41.08
CA PHE A 23 -0.09 -28.36 -40.88
C PHE A 23 -0.72 -28.54 -39.49
N LYS A 24 -0.35 -29.59 -38.74
CA LYS A 24 -0.87 -29.86 -37.39
C LYS A 24 -0.66 -28.70 -36.42
N SER A 25 0.45 -27.97 -36.57
CA SER A 25 0.75 -26.77 -35.76
C SER A 25 -0.24 -25.63 -36.01
N LEU A 26 -0.74 -25.48 -37.25
CA LEU A 26 -1.64 -24.40 -37.65
C LEU A 26 -3.08 -24.61 -37.17
N TYR A 27 -3.51 -25.87 -37.03
CA TYR A 27 -4.83 -26.21 -36.52
C TYR A 27 -4.85 -26.50 -35.02
N SER A 28 -3.67 -26.59 -34.39
CA SER A 28 -3.59 -26.71 -32.93
C SER A 28 -3.90 -25.35 -32.32
N LEU A 29 -5.03 -25.25 -31.63
CA LEU A 29 -5.37 -24.05 -30.88
C LEU A 29 -4.38 -23.86 -29.72
N PRO A 30 -3.98 -22.61 -29.43
CA PRO A 30 -3.22 -22.30 -28.23
C PRO A 30 -3.99 -22.77 -26.99
N LYS A 31 -3.30 -23.38 -26.02
CA LYS A 31 -3.93 -23.94 -24.81
C LYS A 31 -4.25 -22.84 -23.81
N SER A 32 -3.39 -21.84 -23.74
CA SER A 32 -3.58 -20.62 -22.98
C SER A 32 -3.54 -19.41 -23.90
N LEU A 33 -4.20 -18.34 -23.47
CA LEU A 33 -4.10 -17.03 -24.12
C LEU A 33 -2.65 -16.51 -24.18
N GLU A 34 -1.83 -16.95 -23.23
CA GLU A 34 -0.41 -16.60 -23.13
C GLU A 34 0.45 -17.24 -24.23
N ASP A 35 -0.01 -18.36 -24.80
CA ASP A 35 0.71 -19.10 -25.84
C ASP A 35 0.64 -18.40 -27.21
N ASP A 36 -0.31 -17.47 -27.41
CA ASP A 36 -0.44 -16.69 -28.64
C ASP A 36 -0.19 -15.18 -28.40
N PRO A 37 1.02 -14.67 -28.71
CA PRO A 37 1.34 -13.27 -28.53
C PRO A 37 0.47 -12.34 -29.40
N GLN A 38 -0.12 -12.84 -30.48
CA GLN A 38 -0.93 -12.02 -31.37
C GLN A 38 -2.34 -11.82 -30.81
N THR A 39 -2.96 -12.86 -30.27
CA THR A 39 -4.21 -12.73 -29.53
C THR A 39 -4.04 -11.84 -28.30
N LEU A 40 -2.93 -11.93 -27.56
CA LEU A 40 -2.64 -11.01 -26.44
C LEU A 40 -2.59 -9.54 -26.89
N ARG A 41 -1.97 -9.25 -28.03
CA ARG A 41 -1.91 -7.89 -28.60
C ARG A 41 -3.30 -7.37 -28.91
N CYS A 42 -4.14 -8.17 -29.56
CA CYS A 42 -5.53 -7.80 -29.88
C CYS A 42 -6.33 -7.48 -28.61
N LEU A 43 -6.19 -8.28 -27.56
CA LEU A 43 -6.85 -8.02 -26.28
C LEU A 43 -6.40 -6.74 -25.61
N LYS A 44 -5.08 -6.47 -25.58
CA LYS A 44 -4.55 -5.21 -25.04
C LYS A 44 -5.09 -4.00 -25.81
N ALA A 45 -5.14 -4.07 -27.13
CA ALA A 45 -5.71 -3.02 -27.96
C ALA A 45 -7.21 -2.79 -27.66
N GLY A 46 -7.98 -3.87 -27.47
CA GLY A 46 -9.39 -3.78 -27.06
C GLY A 46 -9.58 -3.16 -25.66
N GLN A 47 -8.70 -3.48 -24.71
CA GLN A 47 -8.73 -2.92 -23.37
C GLN A 47 -8.49 -1.41 -23.34
N MET A 48 -7.64 -0.89 -24.25
CA MET A 48 -7.36 0.56 -24.34
C MET A 48 -8.59 1.39 -24.73
N GLY A 49 -9.53 0.81 -25.47
CA GLY A 49 -10.78 1.48 -25.84
C GLY A 49 -11.85 1.52 -24.75
N LEU A 50 -11.62 0.86 -23.61
CA LEU A 50 -12.59 0.81 -22.51
C LEU A 50 -12.41 2.01 -21.58
N ASP A 51 -13.36 2.96 -21.62
CA ASP A 51 -13.40 4.16 -20.77
C ASP A 51 -13.20 3.86 -19.27
N ARG A 52 -13.77 2.75 -18.79
CA ARG A 52 -13.61 2.31 -17.40
C ARG A 52 -12.15 2.02 -17.05
N LEU A 53 -11.44 1.32 -17.93
CA LEU A 53 -10.02 1.01 -17.72
C LEU A 53 -9.16 2.25 -17.90
N TYR A 54 -9.48 3.09 -18.89
CA TYR A 54 -8.80 4.37 -19.10
C TYR A 54 -8.84 5.27 -17.85
N LYS A 55 -10.00 5.37 -17.18
CA LYS A 55 -10.16 6.21 -15.99
C LYS A 55 -9.74 5.54 -14.68
N ALA A 56 -9.56 4.22 -14.66
CA ALA A 56 -9.36 3.46 -13.43
C ALA A 56 -8.17 3.97 -12.59
N ASP A 57 -7.04 4.29 -13.23
CA ASP A 57 -5.86 4.75 -12.50
C ASP A 57 -5.99 6.22 -12.06
N TYR A 58 -6.58 7.07 -12.90
CA TYR A 58 -6.91 8.44 -12.52
C TYR A 58 -7.83 8.49 -11.28
N GLU A 59 -8.89 7.68 -11.26
CA GLU A 59 -9.82 7.61 -10.13
C GLU A 59 -9.14 7.15 -8.83
N LYS A 60 -8.14 6.26 -8.92
CA LYS A 60 -7.34 5.82 -7.76
C LYS A 60 -6.36 6.88 -7.27
N THR A 61 -5.87 7.76 -8.15
CA THR A 61 -4.81 8.72 -7.81
C THR A 61 -5.30 10.16 -7.66
N LYS A 62 -6.51 10.51 -8.12
CA LYS A 62 -7.02 11.90 -8.10
C LYS A 62 -7.03 12.55 -6.72
N ALA A 63 -7.09 11.76 -5.65
CA ALA A 63 -7.05 12.25 -4.26
C ALA A 63 -5.65 12.20 -3.63
N LYS A 64 -4.66 11.59 -4.30
CA LYS A 64 -3.28 11.49 -3.80
C LYS A 64 -2.55 12.78 -4.13
N ASN A 65 -2.59 13.72 -3.20
CA ASN A 65 -1.82 14.96 -3.29
C ASN A 65 -0.47 14.78 -2.61
N HIS A 66 0.61 15.14 -3.29
CA HIS A 66 1.95 15.23 -2.70
C HIS A 66 2.25 16.70 -2.40
N ILE A 67 2.14 17.08 -1.13
CA ILE A 67 2.46 18.43 -0.67
C ILE A 67 3.84 18.38 -0.01
N PRO A 68 4.86 19.08 -0.55
CA PRO A 68 6.16 19.11 0.07
C PRO A 68 6.09 19.74 1.47
N PRO A 69 6.78 19.17 2.47
CA PRO A 69 6.70 19.64 3.86
C PRO A 69 7.35 21.01 4.08
N ASP A 70 8.18 21.46 3.13
CA ASP A 70 8.91 22.73 3.17
C ASP A 70 8.15 23.89 2.49
N MET A 71 6.90 23.67 2.07
CA MET A 71 6.07 24.77 1.57
C MET A 71 5.77 25.78 2.69
N LEU A 72 5.97 27.06 2.40
CA LEU A 72 5.73 28.16 3.36
C LEU A 72 4.31 28.12 3.95
N ASP A 73 3.30 27.82 3.12
CA ASP A 73 1.91 27.71 3.56
C ASP A 73 1.68 26.56 4.56
N VAL A 74 2.38 25.43 4.36
CA VAL A 74 2.30 24.28 5.26
C VAL A 74 2.99 24.59 6.58
N LEU A 75 4.15 25.26 6.53
CA LEU A 75 4.88 25.68 7.72
C LEU A 75 4.09 26.70 8.53
N SER A 76 3.51 27.71 7.86
CA SER A 76 2.70 28.74 8.53
C SER A 76 1.43 28.15 9.14
N ALA A 77 0.71 27.28 8.42
CA ALA A 77 -0.46 26.57 8.93
C ALA A 77 -0.13 25.68 10.14
N ARG A 78 1.03 25.01 10.13
CA ARG A 78 1.46 24.19 11.27
C ARG A 78 1.74 25.05 12.50
N GLN A 79 2.40 26.19 12.33
CA GLN A 79 2.68 27.11 13.44
C GLN A 79 1.38 27.67 14.03
N THR A 80 0.45 28.12 13.18
CA THR A 80 -0.86 28.62 13.64
C THR A 80 -1.66 27.53 14.34
N GLN A 81 -1.69 26.30 13.80
CA GLN A 81 -2.34 25.15 14.45
C GLN A 81 -1.74 24.87 15.83
N ASN A 82 -0.42 24.90 15.98
CA ASN A 82 0.23 24.71 17.27
C ASN A 82 -0.21 25.78 18.29
N HIS A 83 -0.25 27.05 17.87
CA HIS A 83 -0.72 28.14 18.73
C HIS A 83 -2.20 28.00 19.12
N VAL A 84 -3.07 27.71 18.16
CA VAL A 84 -4.53 27.57 18.38
C VAL A 84 -4.87 26.34 19.21
N SER A 85 -4.09 25.26 19.10
CA SER A 85 -4.39 24.03 19.82
C SER A 85 -4.35 24.19 21.35
N GLU A 86 -3.60 25.18 21.85
CA GLU A 86 -3.36 25.43 23.28
C GLU A 86 -2.87 24.18 24.06
N ILE A 87 -2.47 23.10 23.38
CA ILE A 87 -2.10 21.83 24.01
C ILE A 87 -0.88 22.04 24.93
N GLY A 88 0.07 22.87 24.51
CA GLY A 88 1.21 23.27 25.35
C GLY A 88 0.86 24.26 26.47
N TYR A 89 -0.28 24.95 26.37
CA TYR A 89 -0.79 25.86 27.40
C TYR A 89 -1.67 25.17 28.45
N ARG A 90 -2.26 24.02 28.10
CA ARG A 90 -2.91 23.09 29.04
C ARG A 90 -1.87 22.47 29.98
N LYS A 91 -1.26 23.28 30.84
CA LYS A 91 -0.60 22.79 32.05
C LYS A 91 -1.71 22.27 32.95
N TYR A 92 -1.70 20.98 33.24
CA TYR A 92 -2.53 20.44 34.30
C TYR A 92 -2.32 21.29 35.56
N LEU A 93 -3.43 21.67 36.19
CA LEU A 93 -3.44 22.61 37.30
C LEU A 93 -2.53 22.06 38.42
N HIS A 94 -1.36 22.67 38.53
CA HIS A 94 -0.52 22.70 39.72
C HIS A 94 -0.12 21.33 40.33
N GLN A 95 0.99 20.76 39.89
CA GLN A 95 1.80 19.97 40.82
C GLN A 95 2.42 20.96 41.81
N TRP A 96 1.80 21.16 42.98
CA TRP A 96 2.46 21.82 44.11
C TRP A 96 3.52 20.83 44.58
N ILE A 97 4.67 20.81 43.90
CA ILE A 97 5.85 20.18 44.46
C ILE A 97 6.34 21.17 45.51
N CYS A 98 5.78 21.07 46.72
CA CYS A 98 6.50 21.54 47.90
C CYS A 98 7.90 20.91 47.82
N MET A 99 8.94 21.69 48.11
CA MET A 99 10.31 21.21 48.07
C MET A 99 10.40 19.88 48.84
N PRO A 100 10.93 18.78 48.24
CA PRO A 100 10.78 17.43 48.77
C PRO A 100 11.45 17.19 50.14
N ASP A 101 12.25 18.15 50.61
CA ASP A 101 12.94 18.16 51.90
C ASP A 101 12.14 18.86 53.02
N MET A 102 11.05 19.57 52.72
CA MET A 102 10.32 20.27 53.77
C MET A 102 9.60 19.29 54.70
N GLN A 103 10.09 19.16 55.95
CA GLN A 103 9.56 18.22 56.95
C GLN A 103 8.05 18.35 57.19
N VAL A 104 7.51 19.57 57.09
CA VAL A 104 6.08 19.85 57.23
C VAL A 104 5.25 19.11 56.18
N TYR A 105 5.78 18.94 54.97
CA TYR A 105 5.09 18.24 53.88
C TYR A 105 5.12 16.72 54.06
N ALA A 106 6.27 16.16 54.49
CA ALA A 106 6.35 14.75 54.83
C ALA A 106 5.34 14.37 55.93
N GLN A 107 5.19 15.23 56.94
CA GLN A 107 4.19 15.05 58.01
C GLN A 107 2.76 15.17 57.48
N ALA A 108 2.45 16.21 56.70
CA ALA A 108 1.11 16.41 56.14
C ALA A 108 0.71 15.26 55.19
N ARG A 109 1.64 14.75 54.37
CA ARG A 109 1.41 13.59 53.50
C ARG A 109 1.13 12.33 54.32
N LYS A 110 1.95 12.06 55.34
CA LYS A 110 1.76 10.90 56.22
C LYS A 110 0.39 10.90 56.90
N VAL A 111 -0.05 12.06 57.38
CA VAL A 111 -1.38 12.23 57.99
C VAL A 111 -2.49 11.98 56.97
N ASN A 112 -2.35 12.48 55.74
CA ASN A 112 -3.34 12.29 54.69
C ASN A 112 -3.42 10.82 54.21
N GLU A 113 -2.29 10.12 54.13
CA GLU A 113 -2.24 8.67 53.84
C GLU A 113 -2.90 7.84 54.96
N GLN A 114 -2.74 8.24 56.23
CA GLN A 114 -3.41 7.58 57.35
C GLN A 114 -4.92 7.82 57.38
N LEU A 115 -5.38 8.98 56.91
CA LEU A 115 -6.79 9.36 56.93
C LEU A 115 -7.56 8.94 55.67
N SER A 116 -6.88 8.54 54.59
CA SER A 116 -7.52 8.23 53.31
C SER A 116 -7.61 6.73 53.07
N ASP A 117 -8.79 6.26 52.66
CA ASP A 117 -9.05 4.86 52.30
C ASP A 117 -8.50 4.48 50.91
N VAL A 118 -7.87 5.43 50.20
CA VAL A 118 -7.39 5.26 48.82
C VAL A 118 -5.88 5.04 48.83
N SER A 119 -5.45 3.81 48.57
CA SER A 119 -4.02 3.48 48.42
C SER A 119 -3.44 4.09 47.15
N ARG A 120 -2.61 5.13 47.28
CA ARG A 120 -1.87 5.71 46.16
C ARG A 120 -0.54 4.94 45.96
N PRO A 121 -0.20 4.51 44.73
CA PRO A 121 1.09 3.86 44.48
C PRO A 121 2.25 4.85 44.65
N ASN A 122 3.35 4.39 45.27
CA ASN A 122 4.57 5.17 45.48
C ASN A 122 5.19 5.58 44.14
N PHE A 123 5.17 6.88 43.84
CA PHE A 123 5.89 7.47 42.71
C PHE A 123 7.37 7.65 43.08
N GLU A 124 8.16 6.59 43.02
CA GLU A 124 9.63 6.67 43.14
C GLU A 124 10.34 6.97 41.81
N TYR A 125 9.60 7.18 40.71
CA TYR A 125 10.18 7.29 39.36
C TYR A 125 10.24 8.72 38.82
N PHE A 126 10.79 9.68 39.56
CA PHE A 126 11.06 11.02 38.99
C PHE A 126 12.33 11.69 39.55
N ASN A 127 13.39 10.91 39.79
CA ASN A 127 14.75 11.44 39.88
C ASN A 127 15.72 10.51 39.15
N LYS A 128 15.72 10.60 37.82
CA LYS A 128 16.82 10.21 36.96
C LYS A 128 16.85 11.13 35.75
#